data_AF-A0A8S9WKG6-F1
#
_entry.id   AF-A0A8S9WKG6-F1
#
_cell.length_a   1.000
_cell.length_b   1.000
_cell.length_c   1.000
_cell.angle_alpha   90.00
_cell.angle_beta   90.00
_cell.angle_gamma   90.00
#
_symmetry.space_group_name_H-M   'P 1'
#
loop_
_entity.id
_entity.type
_entity.pdbx_description
1 polymer ?
#
loop_
_entity_poly.entity_id
_entity_poly.type
_entity_poly.pdbx_seq_one_letter_code
_entity_poly.pdbx_strand_id
1 'polypeptide(L)'
;MIADYFEFLKKIADKDISVKKIRFIREFIGVEGGFIRFVIELRDGSELHAFEYINSDLHKIDYSYHWQDKEKRLITRWDNAPHHSEIETFPHHVHEGEDIKQSEEPTFVEILKKIGER
;
A
#
# COMPACT_ATOMS: atom_id res chain seq x y z
N MET A 1 11.72 6.52 14.22
CA MET A 1 11.91 5.06 14.42
C MET A 1 10.84 4.31 13.61
N ILE A 2 11.01 3.01 13.36
CA ILE A 2 10.02 2.17 12.61
C ILE A 2 8.62 2.28 13.24
N ALA A 3 8.53 2.24 14.57
CA ALA A 3 7.27 2.41 15.29
C ALA A 3 6.58 3.74 14.96
N ASP A 4 7.32 4.85 14.92
CA ASP A 4 6.77 6.16 14.60
C ASP A 4 6.24 6.22 13.16
N TYR A 5 6.96 5.57 12.23
CA TYR A 5 6.54 5.48 10.84
C TYR A 5 5.24 4.69 10.71
N PHE A 6 5.12 3.55 11.37
CA PHE A 6 3.89 2.76 11.38
C PHE A 6 2.73 3.51 12.03
N GLU A 7 2.96 4.18 13.16
CA GLU A 7 1.94 5.04 13.77
C GLU A 7 1.53 6.21 12.86
N PHE A 8 2.45 6.75 12.06
CA PHE A 8 2.16 7.76 11.06
C PHE A 8 1.22 7.22 9.96
N LEU A 9 1.49 6.02 9.41
CA LEU A 9 0.61 5.39 8.41
C LEU A 9 -0.81 5.19 8.97
N LYS A 10 -0.91 4.69 10.20
CA LYS A 10 -2.20 4.49 10.89
C LYS A 10 -2.97 5.81 11.05
N LYS A 11 -2.28 6.86 11.51
CA LYS A 11 -2.89 8.19 11.73
C LYS A 11 -3.34 8.85 10.44
N ILE A 12 -2.63 8.66 9.33
CA ILE A 12 -3.07 9.20 8.04
C ILE A 12 -4.34 8.50 7.59
N ALA A 13 -4.34 7.17 7.61
CA ALA A 13 -5.52 6.39 7.25
C ALA A 13 -6.75 6.77 8.11
N ASP A 14 -6.56 6.97 9.41
CA ASP A 14 -7.65 7.31 10.34
C ASP A 14 -8.24 8.71 10.10
N LYS A 15 -7.42 9.64 9.59
CA LYS A 15 -7.83 11.03 9.32
C LYS A 15 -8.41 11.23 7.92
N ASP A 16 -8.25 10.26 7.02
CA ASP A 16 -8.72 10.38 5.65
C ASP A 16 -10.25 10.23 5.58
N ILE A 17 -10.93 11.18 4.92
CA ILE A 17 -12.39 11.23 4.87
C ILE A 17 -13.01 10.09 4.04
N SER A 18 -12.25 9.51 3.10
CA SER A 18 -12.69 8.38 2.29
C SER A 18 -12.76 7.08 3.09
N VAL A 19 -12.03 7.03 4.22
CA VAL A 19 -11.92 5.85 5.07
C VAL A 19 -13.17 5.70 5.92
N LYS A 20 -13.72 4.48 5.93
CA LYS A 20 -14.84 4.08 6.77
C LYS A 20 -14.36 3.28 7.98
N LYS A 21 -13.41 2.36 7.76
CA LYS A 21 -12.90 1.49 8.81
C LYS A 21 -11.50 0.99 8.47
N ILE A 22 -10.66 0.88 9.50
CA ILE A 22 -9.34 0.25 9.39
C ILE A 22 -9.37 -1.07 10.14
N ARG A 23 -8.83 -2.12 9.53
CA ARG A 23 -8.62 -3.43 10.13
C ARG A 23 -7.13 -3.75 10.15
N PHE A 24 -6.55 -3.70 11.34
CA PHE A 24 -5.17 -4.11 11.58
C PHE A 24 -5.04 -5.63 11.48
N ILE A 25 -4.12 -6.09 10.65
CA ILE A 25 -3.88 -7.53 10.42
C ILE A 25 -2.65 -7.97 11.18
N ARG A 26 -1.52 -7.31 10.96
CA ARG A 26 -0.25 -7.67 11.60
C ARG A 26 0.73 -6.50 11.60
N GLU A 27 1.59 -6.48 12.61
CA GLU A 27 2.75 -5.60 12.70
C GLU A 27 3.91 -6.38 13.31
N PHE A 28 5.12 -6.09 12.86
CA PHE A 28 6.36 -6.60 13.44
C PHE A 28 7.42 -5.52 13.39
N ILE A 29 8.17 -5.36 14.48
CA ILE A 29 9.30 -4.44 14.59
C ILE A 29 10.48 -5.22 15.14
N GLY A 30 11.54 -5.30 14.35
CA GLY A 30 12.83 -5.88 14.71
C GLY A 30 13.95 -4.84 14.66
N VAL A 31 15.18 -5.30 14.89
CA VAL A 31 16.37 -4.45 14.87
C VAL A 31 16.71 -3.97 13.46
N GLU A 32 16.67 -4.89 12.48
CA GLU A 32 17.07 -4.63 11.09
C GLU A 32 15.93 -4.09 10.20
N GLY A 33 14.69 -4.09 10.72
CA GLY A 33 13.52 -3.74 9.93
C GLY A 33 12.21 -4.15 10.59
N GLY A 34 11.11 -3.84 9.93
CA GLY A 34 9.77 -4.15 10.40
C GLY A 34 8.76 -4.05 9.29
N PHE A 35 7.64 -4.75 9.45
CA PHE A 35 6.54 -4.71 8.47
C PHE A 35 5.21 -4.43 9.15
N ILE A 36 4.29 -3.88 8.37
CA ILE A 36 2.90 -3.66 8.76
C ILE A 36 1.96 -4.13 7.65
N ARG A 37 0.83 -4.72 8.05
CA ARG A 37 -0.28 -5.09 7.18
C ARG A 37 -1.60 -4.65 7.78
N PHE A 38 -2.38 -3.93 6.99
CA PHE A 38 -3.74 -3.52 7.35
C PHE A 38 -4.63 -3.44 6.13
N VAL A 39 -5.94 -3.47 6.39
CA VAL A 39 -6.98 -3.33 5.36
C VAL A 39 -7.80 -2.09 5.68
N ILE A 40 -8.03 -1.26 4.68
CA ILE A 40 -8.88 -0.08 4.76
C ILE A 40 -10.16 -0.37 3.99
N GLU A 41 -11.29 -0.32 4.69
CA GLU A 41 -12.61 -0.28 4.08
C GLU A 41 -12.94 1.19 3.79
N LEU A 42 -13.25 1.49 2.53
CA LEU A 42 -13.60 2.82 2.05
C LEU A 42 -15.13 3.00 2.08
N ARG A 43 -15.59 4.25 2.06
CA ARG A 43 -17.02 4.57 2.17
C ARG A 43 -17.86 4.10 0.98
N ASP A 44 -17.26 3.93 -0.18
CA ASP A 44 -17.90 3.37 -1.38
C ASP A 44 -17.99 1.83 -1.36
N GLY A 45 -17.44 1.20 -0.32
CA GLY A 45 -17.39 -0.25 -0.15
C GLY A 45 -16.22 -0.94 -0.83
N SER A 46 -15.32 -0.19 -1.49
CA SER A 46 -14.04 -0.72 -1.97
C SER A 46 -13.06 -0.92 -0.79
N GLU A 47 -12.03 -1.74 -1.01
CA GLU A 47 -11.03 -2.06 0.02
C GLU A 47 -9.61 -1.84 -0.50
N LEU A 48 -8.77 -1.18 0.29
CA LEU A 48 -7.33 -1.14 0.10
C LEU A 48 -6.63 -2.09 1.08
N HIS A 49 -5.96 -3.10 0.55
CA HIS A 49 -5.09 -4.00 1.31
C HIS A 49 -3.66 -3.49 1.20
N ALA A 50 -3.12 -2.97 2.31
CA ALA A 50 -1.80 -2.36 2.35
C ALA A 50 -0.82 -3.26 3.12
N PHE A 51 0.36 -3.44 2.54
CA PHE A 51 1.51 -4.10 3.14
C PHE A 51 2.76 -3.29 2.85
N GLU A 52 3.56 -3.03 3.87
CA GLU A 52 4.90 -2.45 3.74
C GLU A 52 5.87 -3.20 4.65
N TYR A 53 7.01 -3.56 4.10
CA TYR A 53 8.20 -3.98 4.81
C TYR A 53 9.29 -2.94 4.59
N ILE A 54 9.81 -2.39 5.69
CA ILE A 54 10.87 -1.38 5.69
C ILE A 54 12.10 -1.88 6.46
N ASN A 55 13.27 -1.41 6.06
CA ASN A 55 14.52 -1.63 6.81
C ASN A 55 14.67 -0.62 7.97
N SER A 56 15.78 -0.72 8.72
CA SER A 56 16.11 0.20 9.81
C SER A 56 16.23 1.67 9.40
N ASP A 57 16.56 1.93 8.13
CA ASP A 57 16.67 3.26 7.54
C ASP A 57 15.32 3.80 7.00
N LEU A 58 14.23 3.07 7.24
CA LEU A 58 12.86 3.38 6.77
C LEU A 58 12.69 3.33 5.24
N HIS A 59 13.59 2.66 4.52
CA HIS A 59 13.41 2.39 3.10
C HIS A 59 12.47 1.19 2.90
N LYS A 60 11.50 1.32 1.99
CA LYS A 60 10.64 0.22 1.55
C LYS A 60 11.48 -0.82 0.80
N ILE A 61 11.42 -2.06 1.27
CA ILE A 61 12.12 -3.21 0.66
C ILE A 61 11.14 -4.17 -0.01
N ASP A 62 9.90 -4.25 0.50
CA ASP A 62 8.79 -4.98 -0.11
C ASP A 62 7.49 -4.25 0.22
N TYR A 63 6.60 -4.09 -0.74
CA TYR A 63 5.30 -3.50 -0.51
C TYR A 63 4.25 -4.02 -1.49
N SER A 64 3.00 -3.94 -1.06
CA SER A 64 1.85 -4.12 -1.94
C SER A 64 0.68 -3.28 -1.48
N TYR A 65 0.12 -2.51 -2.39
CA TYR A 65 -1.12 -1.76 -2.23
C TYR A 65 -2.13 -2.31 -3.21
N HIS A 66 -2.99 -3.22 -2.75
CA HIS A 66 -4.00 -3.87 -3.57
C HIS A 66 -5.37 -3.23 -3.32
N TRP A 67 -5.86 -2.48 -4.30
CA TRP A 67 -7.16 -1.84 -4.26
C TRP A 67 -8.17 -2.64 -5.07
N GLN A 68 -9.27 -3.04 -4.41
CA GLN A 68 -10.32 -3.86 -4.99
C GLN A 68 -11.70 -3.28 -4.72
N ASP A 69 -12.66 -3.55 -5.62
CA ASP A 69 -14.04 -3.14 -5.43
C ASP A 69 -14.78 -4.00 -4.37
N LYS A 70 -16.05 -3.66 -4.11
CA LYS A 70 -16.92 -4.40 -3.19
C LYS A 70 -17.17 -5.87 -3.58
N GLU A 71 -16.92 -6.23 -4.84
CA GLU A 71 -17.02 -7.59 -5.37
C GLU A 71 -15.64 -8.30 -5.36
N LYS A 72 -14.62 -7.66 -4.75
CA LYS A 72 -13.22 -8.12 -4.68
C LYS A 72 -12.54 -8.23 -6.03
N ARG A 73 -13.00 -7.49 -7.03
CA ARG A 73 -12.30 -7.37 -8.30
C ARG A 73 -11.21 -6.31 -8.18
N LEU A 74 -10.04 -6.62 -8.73
CA LEU A 74 -8.90 -5.70 -8.77
C LEU A 74 -9.31 -4.41 -9.50
N ILE A 75 -9.15 -3.27 -8.84
CA ILE A 75 -9.21 -1.95 -9.46
C ILE A 75 -7.80 -1.58 -9.90
N THR A 76 -6.85 -1.59 -8.95
CA THR A 76 -5.45 -1.27 -9.20
C THR A 76 -4.57 -1.92 -8.13
N ARG A 77 -3.37 -2.39 -8.50
CA ARG A 77 -2.38 -2.86 -7.52
C ARG A 77 -1.03 -2.26 -7.82
N TRP A 78 -0.40 -1.67 -6.81
CA TRP A 78 0.99 -1.25 -6.87
C TRP A 78 1.82 -2.21 -6.01
N ASP A 79 2.87 -2.79 -6.56
CA ASP A 79 3.81 -3.63 -5.81
C ASP A 79 5.20 -3.58 -6.44
N ASN A 80 6.18 -4.16 -5.74
CA ASN A 80 7.56 -4.27 -6.19
C ASN A 80 8.02 -5.73 -6.29
N ALA A 81 7.10 -6.68 -6.51
CA ALA A 81 7.50 -8.06 -6.73
C ALA A 81 8.42 -8.13 -7.97
N PRO A 82 9.62 -8.75 -7.88
CA PRO A 82 10.66 -8.65 -8.91
C PRO A 82 10.40 -9.60 -10.09
N HIS A 83 9.18 -9.55 -10.67
CA HIS A 83 8.74 -10.42 -11.76
C HIS A 83 8.83 -9.77 -13.15
N HIS A 84 8.86 -8.42 -13.22
CA HIS A 84 8.71 -7.66 -14.46
C HIS A 84 9.96 -6.87 -14.84
N SER A 85 11.09 -7.56 -15.02
CA SER A 85 12.40 -6.95 -15.36
C SER A 85 12.42 -6.13 -16.65
N GLU A 86 11.43 -6.30 -17.51
CA GLU A 86 11.22 -5.57 -18.76
C GLU A 86 10.74 -4.12 -18.57
N ILE A 87 10.27 -3.76 -17.37
CA ILE A 87 9.72 -2.44 -17.07
C ILE A 87 10.86 -1.49 -16.65
N GLU A 88 10.87 -0.26 -17.17
CA GLU A 88 11.93 0.72 -16.88
C GLU A 88 12.01 1.10 -15.39
N THR A 89 10.88 1.07 -14.69
CA THR A 89 10.76 1.35 -13.25
C THR A 89 10.98 0.12 -12.36
N PHE A 90 11.50 -0.99 -12.91
CA PHE A 90 11.75 -2.22 -12.16
C PHE A 90 12.50 -1.97 -10.83
N PRO A 91 12.06 -2.58 -9.71
CA PRO A 91 10.99 -3.58 -9.62
C PRO A 91 9.57 -2.99 -9.50
N HIS A 92 9.44 -1.68 -9.45
CA HIS A 92 8.18 -0.98 -9.19
C HIS A 92 7.29 -1.01 -10.42
N HIS A 93 6.03 -1.41 -10.22
CA HIS A 93 5.05 -1.46 -11.29
C HIS A 93 3.63 -1.33 -10.73
N VAL A 94 2.69 -1.08 -11.64
CA VAL A 94 1.26 -1.04 -11.33
C VAL A 94 0.48 -1.98 -12.24
N HIS A 95 -0.47 -2.70 -11.66
CA HIS A 95 -1.45 -3.54 -12.34
C HIS A 95 -2.75 -2.76 -12.48
N GLU A 96 -3.23 -2.57 -13.70
CA GLU A 96 -4.54 -1.99 -14.02
C GLU A 96 -5.34 -2.99 -14.87
N GLY A 97 -6.16 -3.81 -14.21
CA GLY A 97 -6.79 -4.96 -14.86
C GLY A 97 -5.76 -6.03 -15.21
N GLU A 98 -5.64 -6.38 -16.50
CA GLU A 98 -4.62 -7.31 -17.01
C GLU A 98 -3.33 -6.61 -17.45
N ASP A 99 -3.33 -5.28 -17.51
CA ASP A 99 -2.19 -4.50 -17.96
C ASP A 99 -1.22 -4.24 -16.81
N ILE A 100 0.08 -4.31 -17.14
CA ILE A 100 1.16 -3.95 -16.24
C ILE A 100 1.87 -2.72 -16.81
N LYS A 101 1.98 -1.67 -16.01
CA LYS A 101 2.52 -0.38 -16.41
C LYS A 101 3.66 0.05 -15.49
N GLN A 102 4.49 0.93 -16.02
CA GLN A 102 5.52 1.61 -15.25
C GLN A 102 4.87 2.43 -14.12
N SER A 103 5.45 2.33 -12.94
CA SER A 103 5.13 3.18 -11.81
C SER A 103 6.37 3.29 -10.96
N GLU A 104 6.77 4.51 -10.62
CA GLU A 104 7.74 4.72 -9.54
C GLU A 104 7.20 4.14 -8.21
N GLU A 105 8.08 3.97 -7.23
CA GLU A 105 7.70 3.53 -5.89
C GLU A 105 6.67 4.51 -5.28
N PRO A 106 5.40 4.10 -5.08
CA PRO A 106 4.43 5.00 -4.48
C PRO A 106 4.58 5.00 -2.95
N THR A 107 4.29 6.14 -2.34
CA THR A 107 4.05 6.24 -0.90
C THR A 107 2.59 5.88 -0.60
N PHE A 108 2.34 5.37 0.61
CA PHE A 108 0.98 5.13 1.08
C PHE A 108 0.09 6.37 1.03
N VAL A 109 0.67 7.56 1.26
CA VAL A 109 -0.06 8.84 1.20
C VAL A 109 -0.54 9.15 -0.21
N GLU A 110 0.31 8.92 -1.22
CA GLU A 110 -0.07 9.10 -2.62
C GLU A 110 -1.17 8.12 -3.04
N ILE A 111 -1.12 6.88 -2.55
CA ILE A 111 -2.17 5.89 -2.81
C ILE A 111 -3.50 6.33 -2.22
N LEU A 112 -3.53 6.72 -0.94
CA LEU A 112 -4.74 7.22 -0.29
C LEU A 112 -5.31 8.45 -1.01
N LYS A 113 -4.45 9.39 -1.39
CA LYS A 113 -4.84 10.58 -2.14
C LYS A 113 -5.46 10.21 -3.49
N LYS A 114 -4.84 9.33 -4.27
CA LYS A 114 -5.36 8.85 -5.56
C LYS A 114 -6.74 8.19 -5.44
N ILE A 115 -6.96 7.44 -4.35
CA ILE A 115 -8.24 6.80 -4.07
C ILE A 115 -9.29 7.86 -3.71
N GLY A 116 -8.94 8.85 -2.88
CA GLY A 116 -9.85 9.88 -2.41
C GLY A 116 -10.21 10.97 -3.43
N GLU A 117 -9.46 11.10 -4.52
CA GLU A 117 -9.72 12.05 -5.63
C GLU A 117 -10.78 11.56 -6.64
N ARG A 118 -11.36 10.36 -6.45
CA ARG A 118 -12.51 9.87 -7.22
C ARG A 118 -13.83 10.53 -6.79
#